data_AF-A0AAN6ULJ4-F1
#
_entry.id   AF-A0AAN6ULJ4-F1
#
_cell.length_a   1.000
_cell.length_b   1.000
_cell.length_c   1.000
_cell.angle_alpha   90.00
_cell.angle_beta   90.00
_cell.angle_gamma   90.00
#
_symmetry.space_group_name_H-M   'P 1'
#
loop_
_entity.id
_entity.type
_entity.pdbx_description
1 polymer ?
#
loop_
_entity_poly.entity_id
_entity_poly.type
_entity_poly.pdbx_seq_one_letter_code
_entity_poly.pdbx_strand_id
1 'polypeptide(L)'
;MLTPSPEAEPECKHSVELSPSAQNSKALKYTVLGVIGVALTLAAFFLAVTIAAIARSVATANNTASAEFEPASPDFALYKNTRFRECYHGPAPATANCSSVRASLAAHTRGLPAGFGYLETVDPSGAGLDWCQTVACFRGFKIIPSAPRPAATILSDMACWWAVMLTSASALQHTGAQFLAAFRQPPKTTTTTTTTTTSRRRKPCRGARELSVLDWVFLAYDVVGGLVWWWVSFGLFAADPAQATTIALTAWVTAWKWAAVVKFHPYACALPSDGGARRRLPWVLHGLAALQWAAGLYVLSVYHGDLVGRVSSLESYECLASQIAGAPGATPCAAAELCAKTALFRNGRRFVYDDAFSVSGRYNLIAYFFIWTIMAVLPFVFLFFAWCDSAMMRNSAKEARDKMSWTWRVFNKGPHLFLAVSSIIVLAFGSGYAVQLIRTWDSARNREGPFMFHVGCNALHVPLSPWRDYFDLGAYNRAYRIAKMVFNA
;
A
#
# COMPACT_ATOMS: atom_id res chain seq x y z
N MET A 1 39.25 -3.58 -44.63
CA MET A 1 38.17 -3.86 -43.66
C MET A 1 38.82 -4.10 -42.30
N LEU A 2 38.74 -3.12 -41.41
CA LEU A 2 39.23 -3.27 -40.03
C LEU A 2 38.23 -4.17 -39.31
N THR A 3 38.67 -5.37 -38.92
CA THR A 3 37.91 -6.23 -38.00
C THR A 3 37.64 -5.43 -36.73
N PRO A 4 36.37 -5.28 -36.30
CA PRO A 4 36.08 -4.62 -35.04
C PRO A 4 36.86 -5.35 -33.94
N SER A 5 37.65 -4.60 -33.17
CA SER A 5 38.28 -5.11 -31.95
C SER A 5 37.22 -5.88 -31.17
N PRO A 6 37.53 -7.09 -30.65
CA PRO A 6 36.60 -7.79 -29.78
C PRO A 6 36.24 -6.84 -28.64
N GLU A 7 34.99 -6.39 -28.61
CA GLU A 7 34.48 -5.58 -27.50
C GLU A 7 34.74 -6.38 -26.24
N ALA A 8 35.61 -5.85 -25.38
CA ALA A 8 35.92 -6.47 -24.11
C ALA A 8 34.59 -6.74 -23.39
N GLU A 9 34.30 -8.02 -23.12
CA GLU A 9 33.06 -8.40 -22.46
C GLU A 9 32.88 -7.56 -21.19
N PRO A 10 31.72 -6.90 -21.02
CA PRO A 10 31.54 -5.95 -19.94
C PRO A 10 31.69 -6.66 -18.60
N GLU A 11 32.67 -6.25 -17.80
CA GLU A 11 32.91 -6.84 -16.49
C GLU A 11 31.64 -6.79 -15.62
N CYS A 12 31.22 -7.93 -15.06
CA CYS A 12 30.05 -7.96 -14.19
C CYS A 12 30.37 -7.17 -12.88
N LYS A 13 29.68 -6.04 -12.67
CA LYS A 13 29.81 -5.19 -11.47
C LYS A 13 28.84 -5.65 -10.39
N HIS A 14 29.27 -5.67 -9.12
CA HIS A 14 28.44 -6.06 -7.97
C HIS A 14 28.26 -4.89 -7.00
N SER A 15 27.10 -4.79 -6.32
CA SER A 15 26.80 -3.67 -5.42
C SER A 15 27.46 -3.81 -4.04
N VAL A 16 27.54 -5.05 -3.55
CA VAL A 16 28.07 -5.36 -2.22
C VAL A 16 29.51 -5.81 -2.35
N GLU A 17 30.44 -4.97 -1.89
CA GLU A 17 31.83 -5.36 -1.65
C GLU A 17 32.02 -5.68 -0.17
N LEU A 18 32.38 -6.94 0.10
CA LEU A 18 32.74 -7.45 1.42
C LEU A 18 34.26 -7.41 1.58
N SER A 19 34.73 -7.14 2.80
CA SER A 19 36.15 -7.33 3.12
C SER A 19 36.52 -8.82 3.01
N PRO A 20 37.79 -9.18 2.76
CA PRO A 20 38.21 -10.59 2.70
C PRO A 20 37.84 -11.38 3.96
N SER A 21 37.96 -10.74 5.14
CA SER A 21 37.53 -11.32 6.42
C SER A 21 36.01 -11.57 6.46
N ALA A 22 35.20 -10.59 6.05
CA ALA A 22 33.75 -10.75 5.98
C ALA A 22 33.31 -11.81 4.96
N GLN A 23 34.00 -11.88 3.80
CA GLN A 23 33.70 -12.84 2.74
C GLN A 23 34.00 -14.28 3.13
N ASN A 24 35.07 -14.49 3.90
CA ASN A 24 35.46 -15.81 4.42
C ASN A 24 34.68 -16.21 5.69
N SER A 25 34.00 -15.26 6.34
CA SER A 25 33.22 -15.53 7.54
C SER A 25 31.95 -16.34 7.21
N LYS A 26 32.00 -17.64 7.50
CA LYS A 26 30.83 -18.53 7.42
C LYS A 26 29.68 -18.04 8.31
N ALA A 27 30.00 -17.58 9.52
CA ALA A 27 29.03 -17.05 10.47
C ALA A 27 28.29 -15.84 9.87
N LEU A 28 29.00 -14.84 9.37
CA LEU A 28 28.38 -13.66 8.76
C LEU A 28 27.50 -14.03 7.56
N LYS A 29 28.00 -14.92 6.69
CA LYS A 29 27.25 -15.43 5.53
C LYS A 29 25.92 -16.06 5.93
N TYR A 30 25.95 -17.00 6.87
CA TYR A 30 24.74 -17.71 7.28
C TYR A 30 23.80 -16.81 8.08
N THR A 31 24.31 -15.88 8.88
CA THR A 31 23.47 -14.90 9.59
C THR A 31 22.75 -13.96 8.62
N VAL A 32 23.47 -13.31 7.70
CA VAL A 32 22.87 -12.34 6.76
C VAL A 32 21.87 -13.04 5.84
N LEU A 33 22.26 -14.17 5.22
CA LEU A 33 21.37 -14.90 4.32
C LEU A 33 20.21 -15.57 5.09
N GLY A 34 20.45 -16.01 6.33
CA GLY A 34 19.42 -16.57 7.20
C GLY A 34 18.36 -15.54 7.57
N VAL A 35 18.77 -14.33 7.98
CA VAL A 35 17.83 -13.23 8.30
C VAL A 35 16.99 -12.85 7.08
N ILE A 36 17.61 -12.70 5.90
CA ILE A 36 16.87 -12.40 4.66
C ILE A 36 15.93 -13.55 4.30
N GLY A 37 16.38 -14.79 4.40
CA GLY A 37 15.57 -15.98 4.10
C GLY A 37 14.37 -16.13 5.03
N VAL A 38 14.56 -15.91 6.33
CA VAL A 38 13.47 -15.90 7.32
C VAL A 38 12.47 -14.79 7.01
N ALA A 39 12.94 -13.57 6.71
CA ALA A 39 12.08 -12.45 6.37
C ALA A 39 11.24 -12.73 5.10
N LEU A 40 11.84 -13.28 4.05
CA LEU A 40 11.14 -13.69 2.83
C LEU A 40 10.13 -14.81 3.09
N THR A 41 10.48 -15.79 3.93
CA THR A 41 9.58 -16.89 4.30
C THR A 41 8.36 -16.36 5.07
N LEU A 42 8.59 -15.45 6.01
CA LEU A 42 7.51 -14.77 6.74
C LEU A 42 6.62 -13.95 5.80
N ALA A 43 7.21 -13.19 4.87
CA ALA A 43 6.45 -12.45 3.87
C ALA A 43 5.56 -13.39 3.04
N ALA A 44 6.11 -14.47 2.50
CA ALA A 44 5.37 -15.46 1.75
C ALA A 44 4.25 -16.12 2.57
N PHE A 45 4.54 -16.46 3.84
CA PHE A 45 3.54 -17.01 4.76
C PHE A 45 2.37 -16.05 4.99
N PHE A 46 2.63 -14.78 5.30
CA PHE A 46 1.55 -13.81 5.51
C PHE A 46 0.76 -13.54 4.23
N LEU A 47 1.41 -13.45 3.07
CA LEU A 47 0.72 -13.34 1.79
C LEU A 47 -0.18 -14.57 1.55
N ALA A 48 0.30 -15.79 1.83
CA ALA A 48 -0.51 -17.00 1.72
C ALA A 48 -1.71 -17.01 2.68
N VAL A 49 -1.52 -16.57 3.94
CA VAL A 49 -2.61 -16.43 4.92
C VAL A 49 -3.69 -15.47 4.43
N THR A 50 -3.30 -14.31 3.91
CA THR A 50 -4.28 -13.35 3.37
C THR A 50 -4.99 -13.87 2.12
N ILE A 51 -4.29 -14.55 1.20
CA ILE A 51 -4.93 -15.25 0.07
C ILE A 51 -5.95 -16.27 0.58
N ALA A 52 -5.58 -17.10 1.55
CA ALA A 52 -6.46 -18.12 2.11
C ALA A 52 -7.69 -17.50 2.77
N ALA A 53 -7.51 -16.37 3.47
CA ALA A 53 -8.60 -15.58 4.03
C ALA A 53 -9.55 -15.11 2.91
N ILE A 54 -9.06 -14.38 1.91
CA ILE A 54 -9.87 -13.92 0.76
C ILE A 54 -10.61 -15.10 0.11
N ALA A 55 -9.90 -16.18 -0.21
CA ALA A 55 -10.46 -17.35 -0.89
C ALA A 55 -11.57 -18.00 -0.05
N ARG A 56 -11.38 -18.12 1.27
CA ARG A 56 -12.40 -18.59 2.19
C ARG A 56 -13.61 -17.66 2.21
N SER A 57 -13.41 -16.35 2.25
CA SER A 57 -14.49 -15.35 2.16
C SER A 57 -15.31 -15.52 0.89
N VAL A 58 -14.64 -15.70 -0.25
CA VAL A 58 -15.29 -15.90 -1.55
C VAL A 58 -16.09 -17.20 -1.56
N ALA A 59 -15.51 -18.28 -1.02
CA ALA A 59 -16.18 -19.57 -0.94
C ALA A 59 -17.42 -19.53 -0.03
N THR A 60 -17.34 -18.86 1.13
CA THR A 60 -18.49 -18.71 2.02
C THR A 60 -19.58 -17.81 1.45
N ALA A 61 -19.21 -16.72 0.76
CA ALA A 61 -20.16 -15.82 0.11
C ALA A 61 -20.94 -16.53 -1.01
N ASN A 62 -20.27 -17.38 -1.80
CA ASN A 62 -20.91 -18.16 -2.86
C ASN A 62 -21.87 -19.24 -2.32
N ASN A 63 -21.62 -19.79 -1.13
CA ASN A 63 -22.44 -20.87 -0.58
C ASN A 63 -23.70 -20.39 0.15
N THR A 64 -23.77 -19.12 0.55
CA THR A 64 -24.95 -18.55 1.22
C THR A 64 -25.72 -17.53 0.38
N ALA A 65 -25.14 -16.94 -0.67
CA ALA A 65 -25.72 -15.70 -1.21
C ALA A 65 -25.31 -15.29 -2.64
N SER A 66 -25.33 -16.20 -3.62
CA SER A 66 -25.13 -15.79 -5.04
C SER A 66 -26.19 -14.79 -5.54
N ALA A 67 -27.36 -14.72 -4.89
CA ALA A 67 -28.41 -13.73 -5.17
C ALA A 67 -28.30 -12.43 -4.33
N GLU A 68 -27.57 -12.40 -3.20
CA GLU A 68 -27.46 -11.17 -2.36
C GLU A 68 -26.41 -10.18 -2.86
N PHE A 69 -25.40 -10.63 -3.62
CA PHE A 69 -24.34 -9.76 -4.15
C PHE A 69 -24.64 -9.30 -5.57
N GLU A 70 -25.83 -8.75 -5.79
CA GLU A 70 -26.24 -8.19 -7.08
C GLU A 70 -26.22 -6.66 -7.03
N PRO A 71 -25.19 -6.00 -7.60
CA PRO A 71 -25.14 -4.55 -7.69
C PRO A 71 -26.25 -3.99 -8.58
N ALA A 72 -26.84 -4.85 -9.43
CA ALA A 72 -27.98 -4.53 -10.27
C ALA A 72 -29.32 -4.61 -9.50
N SER A 73 -29.32 -5.16 -8.27
CA SER A 73 -30.52 -5.19 -7.44
C SER A 73 -30.90 -3.76 -7.02
N PRO A 74 -32.20 -3.39 -7.03
CA PRO A 74 -32.65 -2.10 -6.52
C PRO A 74 -32.31 -1.91 -5.03
N ASP A 75 -32.17 -3.01 -4.29
CA ASP A 75 -31.76 -2.99 -2.87
C ASP A 75 -30.30 -2.57 -2.68
N PHE A 76 -29.46 -2.72 -3.71
CA PHE A 76 -28.05 -2.34 -3.63
C PHE A 76 -27.89 -0.84 -3.39
N ALA A 77 -28.70 -0.01 -4.04
CA ALA A 77 -28.70 1.44 -3.84
C ALA A 77 -29.06 1.85 -2.41
N LEU A 78 -29.76 1.00 -1.67
CA LEU A 78 -30.19 1.26 -0.29
C LEU A 78 -29.20 0.70 0.74
N TYR A 79 -28.80 -0.56 0.60
CA TYR A 79 -28.15 -1.33 1.67
C TYR A 79 -26.72 -1.80 1.36
N LYS A 80 -26.29 -1.78 0.09
CA LYS A 80 -24.92 -2.08 -0.37
C LYS A 80 -24.33 -3.37 0.23
N ASN A 81 -25.14 -4.43 0.22
CA ASN A 81 -24.79 -5.78 0.71
C ASN A 81 -24.32 -5.83 2.18
N THR A 82 -24.64 -4.82 2.97
CA THR A 82 -24.50 -4.85 4.44
C THR A 82 -25.67 -5.62 5.07
N ARG A 83 -25.50 -6.06 6.32
CA ARG A 83 -26.62 -6.61 7.13
C ARG A 83 -27.60 -5.54 7.64
N PHE A 84 -27.49 -4.30 7.17
CA PHE A 84 -28.30 -3.19 7.65
C PHE A 84 -29.80 -3.49 7.50
N ARG A 85 -30.23 -4.06 6.37
CA ARG A 85 -31.63 -4.40 6.13
C ARG A 85 -32.18 -5.38 7.18
N GLU A 86 -31.44 -6.44 7.46
CA GLU A 86 -31.81 -7.46 8.44
C GLU A 86 -31.99 -6.84 9.84
N CYS A 87 -31.03 -6.02 10.27
CA CYS A 87 -31.07 -5.39 11.59
C CYS A 87 -32.09 -4.25 11.70
N TYR A 88 -32.33 -3.48 10.64
CA TYR A 88 -33.28 -2.36 10.64
C TYR A 88 -34.71 -2.81 10.94
N HIS A 89 -35.06 -4.02 10.51
CA HIS A 89 -36.34 -4.66 10.80
C HIS A 89 -36.32 -5.54 12.07
N GLY A 90 -35.15 -5.73 12.69
CA GLY A 90 -34.98 -6.45 13.95
C GLY A 90 -35.63 -5.73 15.13
N PRO A 91 -35.99 -6.44 16.22
CA PRO A 91 -36.68 -5.86 17.36
C PRO A 91 -35.85 -4.73 17.98
N ALA A 92 -36.49 -3.59 18.25
CA ALA A 92 -35.83 -2.51 18.97
C ALA A 92 -35.48 -2.97 20.40
N PRO A 93 -34.35 -2.52 20.96
CA PRO A 93 -33.94 -2.90 22.30
C PRO A 93 -35.00 -2.45 23.32
N ALA A 94 -35.58 -3.41 24.06
CA ALA A 94 -36.62 -3.13 25.06
C ALA A 94 -36.14 -2.28 26.24
N THR A 95 -34.82 -2.29 26.49
CA THR A 95 -34.18 -1.65 27.63
C THR A 95 -33.55 -0.29 27.32
N ALA A 96 -33.46 0.12 26.05
CA ALA A 96 -32.74 1.33 25.66
C ALA A 96 -33.65 2.38 25.01
N ASN A 97 -33.54 3.62 25.49
CA ASN A 97 -34.21 4.76 24.86
C ASN A 97 -33.49 5.10 23.54
N CYS A 98 -34.07 4.73 22.40
CA CYS A 98 -33.51 5.00 21.07
C CYS A 98 -33.26 6.49 20.78
N SER A 99 -33.95 7.42 21.46
CA SER A 99 -33.62 8.85 21.38
C SER A 99 -32.29 9.17 22.07
N SER A 100 -32.01 8.52 23.21
CA SER A 100 -30.72 8.63 23.90
C SER A 100 -29.58 8.04 23.07
N VAL A 101 -29.80 6.87 22.45
CA VAL A 101 -28.81 6.24 21.55
C VAL A 101 -28.46 7.19 20.41
N ARG A 102 -29.46 7.74 19.72
CA ARG A 102 -29.26 8.70 18.62
C ARG A 102 -28.57 9.99 19.08
N ALA A 103 -28.96 10.53 20.24
CA ALA A 103 -28.35 11.72 20.81
C ALA A 103 -26.88 11.47 21.20
N SER A 104 -26.57 10.30 21.77
CA SER A 104 -25.20 9.91 22.10
C SER A 104 -24.34 9.80 20.84
N LEU A 105 -24.83 9.14 19.80
CA LEU A 105 -24.12 9.02 18.51
C LEU A 105 -23.89 10.40 17.86
N ALA A 106 -24.87 11.31 17.95
CA ALA A 106 -24.74 12.69 17.45
C ALA A 106 -23.84 13.58 18.34
N ALA A 107 -23.72 13.29 19.63
CA ALA A 107 -22.82 14.00 20.54
C ALA A 107 -21.35 13.57 20.36
N HIS A 108 -21.12 12.31 19.99
CA HIS A 108 -19.79 11.77 19.72
C HIS A 108 -19.22 12.19 18.36
N THR A 109 -20.00 12.86 17.51
CA THR A 109 -19.59 13.35 16.20
C THR A 109 -18.84 14.68 16.26
N ARG A 110 -17.57 14.64 16.66
CA ARG A 110 -16.67 15.79 16.48
C ARG A 110 -16.45 16.04 14.98
N GLY A 111 -16.58 17.28 14.53
CA GLY A 111 -16.17 17.72 13.18
C GLY A 111 -17.18 17.47 12.05
N LEU A 112 -18.39 16.97 12.36
CA LEU A 112 -19.52 17.03 11.44
C LEU A 112 -20.35 18.29 11.69
N PRO A 113 -21.13 18.77 10.70
CA PRO A 113 -22.11 19.82 10.93
C PRO A 113 -23.14 19.43 11.99
N ALA A 114 -23.77 20.41 12.63
CA ALA A 114 -24.81 20.16 13.62
C ALA A 114 -25.95 19.31 13.05
N GLY A 115 -26.48 18.39 13.85
CA GLY A 115 -27.58 17.50 13.47
C GLY A 115 -27.16 16.22 12.76
N PHE A 116 -25.88 16.05 12.42
CA PHE A 116 -25.35 14.79 11.92
C PHE A 116 -24.86 13.87 13.03
N GLY A 117 -24.95 12.57 12.79
CA GLY A 117 -24.39 11.51 13.62
C GLY A 117 -23.90 10.34 12.75
N TYR A 118 -23.10 9.45 13.31
CA TYR A 118 -22.73 8.20 12.62
C TYR A 118 -22.66 7.03 13.61
N LEU A 119 -22.74 5.80 13.08
CA LEU A 119 -22.41 4.56 13.77
C LEU A 119 -21.15 3.95 13.11
N GLU A 120 -20.15 3.55 13.89
CA GLU A 120 -19.00 2.74 13.43
C GLU A 120 -19.33 1.24 13.52
N THR A 121 -18.43 0.36 13.10
CA THR A 121 -18.67 -1.09 13.09
C THR A 121 -18.66 -1.76 14.47
N VAL A 122 -18.21 -1.08 15.55
CA VAL A 122 -18.13 -1.68 16.90
C VAL A 122 -18.61 -0.71 17.99
N ASP A 123 -19.43 -1.24 18.90
CA ASP A 123 -20.10 -0.64 20.07
C ASP A 123 -19.63 0.77 20.48
N PRO A 124 -20.26 1.83 19.96
CA PRO A 124 -19.88 3.22 20.27
C PRO A 124 -20.56 3.74 21.52
N SER A 125 -21.46 2.97 22.13
CA SER A 125 -22.47 3.55 23.00
C SER A 125 -22.08 3.54 24.48
N GLY A 126 -21.13 2.69 24.88
CA GLY A 126 -20.91 2.36 26.29
C GLY A 126 -22.18 1.81 26.98
N ALA A 127 -23.24 1.52 26.21
CA ALA A 127 -24.54 1.08 26.66
C ALA A 127 -24.73 -0.44 26.52
N GLY A 128 -23.70 -1.15 26.03
CA GLY A 128 -23.71 -2.61 25.86
C GLY A 128 -24.71 -3.12 24.84
N LEU A 129 -25.06 -2.29 23.84
CA LEU A 129 -25.95 -2.66 22.74
C LEU A 129 -25.14 -3.26 21.59
N ASP A 130 -25.64 -4.34 21.01
CA ASP A 130 -25.08 -4.86 19.77
C ASP A 130 -25.36 -3.93 18.56
N TRP A 131 -24.67 -4.18 17.44
CA TRP A 131 -24.80 -3.35 16.23
C TRP A 131 -26.24 -3.37 15.69
N CYS A 132 -26.89 -4.54 15.66
CA CYS A 132 -28.26 -4.66 15.17
C CYS A 132 -29.27 -3.89 16.03
N GLN A 133 -29.15 -3.96 17.36
CA GLN A 133 -30.00 -3.24 18.31
C GLN A 133 -29.85 -1.72 18.13
N THR A 134 -28.63 -1.25 17.86
CA THR A 134 -28.36 0.16 17.54
C THR A 134 -29.00 0.55 16.22
N VAL A 135 -28.87 -0.26 15.17
CA VAL A 135 -29.52 -0.04 13.87
C VAL A 135 -31.05 0.00 14.00
N ALA A 136 -31.63 -0.89 14.80
CA ALA A 136 -33.08 -0.95 15.03
C ALA A 136 -33.63 0.35 15.65
N CYS A 137 -32.81 1.14 16.36
CA CYS A 137 -33.20 2.46 16.88
C CYS A 137 -33.41 3.53 15.81
N PHE A 138 -33.02 3.26 14.56
CA PHE A 138 -33.27 4.13 13.40
C PHE A 138 -34.51 3.71 12.61
N ARG A 139 -35.28 2.73 13.09
CA ARG A 139 -36.53 2.34 12.45
C ARG A 139 -37.44 3.57 12.24
N GLY A 140 -37.91 3.73 11.00
CA GLY A 140 -38.71 4.88 10.57
C GLY A 140 -37.90 6.00 9.93
N PHE A 141 -36.56 6.04 10.09
CA PHE A 141 -35.72 6.98 9.35
C PHE A 141 -35.71 6.61 7.86
N LYS A 142 -35.74 7.63 7.00
CA LYS A 142 -35.62 7.51 5.56
C LYS A 142 -34.24 7.02 5.16
N ILE A 143 -34.19 5.90 4.47
CA ILE A 143 -32.96 5.37 3.88
C ILE A 143 -32.73 6.06 2.53
N ILE A 144 -31.61 6.77 2.40
CA ILE A 144 -31.30 7.51 1.17
C ILE A 144 -30.63 6.58 0.15
N PRO A 145 -31.25 6.35 -1.02
CA PRO A 145 -30.62 5.59 -2.09
C PRO A 145 -29.44 6.36 -2.67
N SER A 146 -28.36 5.64 -2.95
CA SER A 146 -27.15 6.23 -3.51
C SER A 146 -26.32 5.23 -4.30
N ALA A 147 -25.62 5.73 -5.31
CA ALA A 147 -24.66 4.98 -6.10
C ALA A 147 -23.23 5.23 -5.58
N PRO A 148 -22.40 4.18 -5.43
CA PRO A 148 -21.01 4.35 -5.03
C PRO A 148 -20.19 4.95 -6.18
N ARG A 149 -19.40 5.97 -5.89
CA ARG A 149 -18.32 6.44 -6.77
C ARG A 149 -17.06 5.59 -6.54
N PRO A 150 -16.06 5.60 -7.42
CA PRO A 150 -14.77 4.96 -7.19
C PRO A 150 -14.09 5.39 -5.87
N ALA A 151 -14.30 6.63 -5.41
CA ALA A 151 -13.86 7.09 -4.09
C ALA A 151 -14.55 6.38 -2.90
N ALA A 152 -15.68 5.68 -3.08
CA ALA A 152 -16.22 4.77 -2.06
C ALA A 152 -15.29 3.56 -1.82
N THR A 153 -14.49 3.18 -2.82
CA THR A 153 -13.48 2.11 -2.75
C THR A 153 -12.08 2.66 -2.48
N ILE A 154 -11.95 3.73 -1.67
CA ILE A 154 -10.63 4.16 -1.17
C ILE A 154 -9.89 2.93 -0.64
N LEU A 155 -8.60 2.80 -1.02
CA LEU A 155 -7.77 1.60 -0.84
C LEU A 155 -8.07 0.97 0.53
N SER A 156 -8.52 -0.29 0.52
CA SER A 156 -8.56 -1.06 1.77
C SER A 156 -7.17 -1.12 2.37
N ASP A 157 -7.13 -1.20 3.70
CA ASP A 157 -5.89 -1.43 4.45
C ASP A 157 -5.17 -2.69 3.95
N MET A 158 -5.93 -3.67 3.45
CA MET A 158 -5.39 -4.88 2.85
C MET A 158 -4.59 -4.57 1.58
N ALA A 159 -5.14 -3.80 0.64
CA ALA A 159 -4.40 -3.41 -0.57
C ALA A 159 -3.12 -2.65 -0.21
N CYS A 160 -3.21 -1.65 0.66
CA CYS A 160 -2.05 -0.89 1.16
C CYS A 160 -0.96 -1.81 1.73
N TRP A 161 -1.39 -2.78 2.56
CA TRP A 161 -0.51 -3.76 3.17
C TRP A 161 0.14 -4.67 2.12
N TRP A 162 -0.62 -5.16 1.14
CA TRP A 162 -0.11 -5.99 0.04
C TRP A 162 1.01 -5.30 -0.75
N ALA A 163 0.80 -4.05 -1.12
CA ALA A 163 1.78 -3.24 -1.84
C ALA A 163 3.11 -3.12 -1.08
N VAL A 164 2.99 -2.81 0.21
CA VAL A 164 4.13 -2.64 1.11
C VAL A 164 4.85 -3.98 1.30
N MET A 165 4.13 -5.08 1.47
CA MET A 165 4.68 -6.43 1.63
C MET A 165 5.40 -6.91 0.36
N LEU A 166 4.81 -6.75 -0.81
CA LEU A 166 5.41 -7.16 -2.09
C LEU A 166 6.65 -6.32 -2.43
N THR A 167 6.58 -5.00 -2.22
CA THR A 167 7.73 -4.10 -2.40
C THR A 167 8.88 -4.47 -1.45
N SER A 168 8.55 -4.80 -0.20
CA SER A 168 9.51 -5.25 0.82
C SER A 168 10.14 -6.59 0.47
N ALA A 169 9.33 -7.57 0.06
CA ALA A 169 9.80 -8.88 -0.38
C ALA A 169 10.71 -8.77 -1.61
N SER A 170 10.35 -7.93 -2.58
CA SER A 170 11.19 -7.63 -3.75
C SER A 170 12.54 -7.02 -3.35
N ALA A 171 12.55 -6.05 -2.43
CA ALA A 171 13.79 -5.44 -1.94
C ALA A 171 14.69 -6.44 -1.20
N LEU A 172 14.10 -7.33 -0.39
CA LEU A 172 14.81 -8.40 0.32
C LEU A 172 15.39 -9.43 -0.65
N GLN A 173 14.62 -9.85 -1.67
CA GLN A 173 15.07 -10.79 -2.70
C GLN A 173 16.28 -10.23 -3.46
N HIS A 174 16.20 -8.98 -3.93
CA HIS A 174 17.30 -8.34 -4.65
C HIS A 174 18.54 -8.20 -3.77
N THR A 175 18.37 -7.82 -2.51
CA THR A 175 19.48 -7.69 -1.56
C THR A 175 20.12 -9.04 -1.25
N GLY A 176 19.30 -10.09 -1.06
CA GLY A 176 19.76 -11.46 -0.88
C GLY A 176 20.57 -11.96 -2.08
N ALA A 177 20.11 -11.69 -3.30
CA ALA A 177 20.83 -12.02 -4.52
C ALA A 177 22.21 -11.32 -4.59
N GLN A 178 22.29 -10.03 -4.22
CA GLN A 178 23.56 -9.29 -4.18
C GLN A 178 24.53 -9.85 -3.13
N PHE A 179 24.07 -10.13 -1.90
CA PHE A 179 24.91 -10.75 -0.88
C PHE A 179 25.37 -12.15 -1.27
N LEU A 180 24.47 -12.96 -1.82
CA LEU A 180 24.81 -14.31 -2.29
C LEU A 180 25.88 -14.26 -3.38
N ALA A 181 25.77 -13.32 -4.32
CA ALA A 181 26.79 -13.08 -5.34
C ALA A 181 28.13 -12.65 -4.70
N ALA A 182 28.11 -11.72 -3.74
CA ALA A 182 29.31 -11.26 -3.03
C ALA A 182 30.01 -12.40 -2.26
N PHE A 183 29.25 -13.24 -1.55
CA PHE A 183 29.79 -14.42 -0.84
C PHE A 183 30.29 -15.53 -1.76
N ARG A 184 29.85 -15.57 -3.03
CA ARG A 184 30.32 -16.54 -4.04
C ARG A 184 31.56 -16.07 -4.79
N GLN A 185 31.88 -14.79 -4.74
CA GLN A 185 33.11 -14.30 -5.35
C GLN A 185 34.34 -14.89 -4.64
N PRO A 186 35.41 -15.22 -5.38
CA PRO A 186 36.68 -15.57 -4.75
C PRO A 186 37.26 -14.33 -4.06
N PRO A 187 37.90 -14.47 -2.88
CA PRO A 187 38.52 -13.36 -2.20
C PRO A 187 39.55 -12.67 -3.11
N LYS A 188 39.49 -11.34 -3.17
CA LYS A 188 40.57 -10.52 -3.73
C LYS A 188 41.75 -10.65 -2.76
N THR A 189 42.62 -11.62 -2.99
CA THR A 189 43.92 -11.68 -2.32
C THR A 189 44.71 -10.45 -2.73
N THR A 190 44.85 -9.51 -1.81
CA THR A 190 45.70 -8.32 -1.92
C THR A 190 47.17 -8.74 -1.83
N THR A 191 47.63 -9.53 -2.79
CA THR A 191 49.06 -9.77 -2.96
C THR A 191 49.54 -8.75 -3.96
N THR A 192 49.91 -7.58 -3.44
CA THR A 192 50.86 -6.70 -4.10
C THR A 192 52.10 -7.54 -4.34
N THR A 193 52.37 -7.92 -5.59
CA THR A 193 53.67 -8.04 -6.29
C THR A 193 53.49 -8.95 -7.52
N THR A 194 54.09 -8.51 -8.64
CA THR A 194 54.37 -9.26 -9.89
C THR A 194 53.22 -9.69 -10.80
N THR A 195 52.95 -8.82 -11.78
CA THR A 195 52.89 -9.13 -13.23
C THR A 195 52.96 -10.62 -13.60
N THR A 196 51.84 -11.34 -13.47
CA THR A 196 51.56 -12.50 -14.32
C THR A 196 50.11 -12.45 -14.72
N THR A 197 49.92 -12.16 -16.01
CA THR A 197 48.68 -12.11 -16.80
C THR A 197 48.00 -13.48 -16.90
N THR A 198 47.77 -14.17 -15.78
CA THR A 198 46.75 -15.22 -15.76
C THR A 198 45.41 -14.53 -15.54
N SER A 199 44.74 -14.21 -16.64
CA SER A 199 43.36 -13.74 -16.63
C SER A 199 42.53 -14.76 -15.88
N ARG A 200 42.23 -14.50 -14.59
CA ARG A 200 41.18 -15.23 -13.86
C ARG A 200 39.94 -15.11 -14.75
N ARG A 201 39.55 -16.20 -15.42
CA ARG A 201 38.33 -16.30 -16.24
C ARG A 201 37.15 -16.01 -15.31
N ARG A 202 36.81 -14.72 -15.19
CA ARG A 202 35.53 -14.29 -14.63
C ARG A 202 34.48 -14.94 -15.53
N LYS A 203 33.48 -15.59 -14.93
CA LYS A 203 32.45 -16.27 -15.71
C LYS A 203 31.80 -15.22 -16.63
N PRO A 204 31.71 -15.49 -17.94
CA PRO A 204 31.06 -14.57 -18.87
C PRO A 204 29.60 -14.42 -18.45
N CYS A 205 29.08 -13.19 -18.42
CA CYS A 205 27.73 -12.96 -17.95
C CYS A 205 26.72 -13.59 -18.95
N ARG A 206 25.80 -14.47 -18.50
CA ARG A 206 24.91 -15.25 -19.40
C ARG A 206 23.63 -14.52 -19.81
N GLY A 207 23.65 -13.19 -19.84
CA GLY A 207 22.48 -12.41 -20.22
C GLY A 207 21.30 -12.58 -19.26
N ALA A 208 20.08 -12.60 -19.83
CA ALA A 208 18.82 -12.82 -19.10
C ALA A 208 18.73 -14.16 -18.36
N ARG A 209 19.58 -15.15 -18.71
CA ARG A 209 19.63 -16.47 -18.04
C ARG A 209 20.24 -16.41 -16.63
N GLU A 210 20.83 -15.27 -16.24
CA GLU A 210 21.31 -15.03 -14.88
C GLU A 210 20.17 -14.72 -13.90
N LEU A 211 18.98 -14.37 -14.39
CA LEU A 211 17.81 -14.07 -13.57
C LEU A 211 17.11 -15.36 -13.14
N SER A 212 16.84 -15.48 -11.84
CA SER A 212 16.00 -16.57 -11.31
C SER A 212 14.53 -16.34 -11.66
N VAL A 213 13.71 -17.39 -11.53
CA VAL A 213 12.25 -17.28 -11.71
C VAL A 213 11.64 -16.23 -10.78
N LEU A 214 12.12 -16.14 -9.53
CA LEU A 214 11.65 -15.13 -8.57
C LEU A 214 12.03 -13.72 -9.01
N ASP A 215 13.21 -13.52 -9.60
CA ASP A 215 13.61 -12.21 -10.13
C ASP A 215 12.65 -11.75 -11.25
N TRP A 216 12.22 -12.67 -12.11
CA TRP A 216 11.23 -12.38 -13.15
C TRP A 216 9.86 -12.01 -12.58
N VAL A 217 9.41 -12.73 -11.55
CA VAL A 217 8.13 -12.43 -10.88
C VAL A 217 8.15 -11.03 -10.26
N PHE A 218 9.21 -10.68 -9.52
CA PHE A 218 9.32 -9.35 -8.91
C PHE A 218 9.55 -8.25 -9.94
N LEU A 219 10.31 -8.52 -11.01
CA LEU A 219 10.46 -7.58 -12.12
C LEU A 219 9.11 -7.31 -12.80
N ALA A 220 8.31 -8.34 -13.05
CA ALA A 220 6.98 -8.18 -13.64
C ALA A 220 6.06 -7.35 -12.74
N TYR A 221 6.02 -7.66 -11.43
CA TYR A 221 5.26 -6.87 -10.45
C TYR A 221 5.71 -5.40 -10.44
N ASP A 222 7.01 -5.17 -10.35
CA ASP A 222 7.58 -3.83 -10.24
C ASP A 222 7.34 -3.00 -11.50
N VAL A 223 7.55 -3.58 -12.68
CA VAL A 223 7.40 -2.88 -13.97
C VAL A 223 5.92 -2.66 -14.29
N VAL A 224 5.11 -3.73 -14.27
CA VAL A 224 3.70 -3.64 -14.64
C VAL A 224 2.94 -2.78 -13.63
N GLY A 225 3.14 -3.06 -12.34
CA GLY A 225 2.42 -2.35 -11.30
C GLY A 225 3.03 -0.98 -10.99
N GLY A 226 4.25 -1.00 -10.46
CA GLY A 226 4.91 0.20 -9.95
C GLY A 226 5.31 1.24 -11.00
N LEU A 227 5.60 0.82 -12.25
CA LEU A 227 6.11 1.74 -13.28
C LEU A 227 5.12 2.07 -14.40
N VAL A 228 4.14 1.22 -14.69
CA VAL A 228 3.17 1.45 -15.78
C VAL A 228 1.79 1.74 -15.22
N TRP A 229 1.20 0.77 -14.53
CA TRP A 229 -0.19 0.84 -14.09
C TRP A 229 -0.41 1.96 -13.06
N TRP A 230 0.58 2.23 -12.22
CA TRP A 230 0.57 3.34 -11.29
C TRP A 230 0.34 4.71 -11.98
N TRP A 231 1.02 4.98 -13.10
CA TRP A 231 0.87 6.26 -13.81
C TRP A 231 -0.49 6.39 -14.48
N VAL A 232 -1.06 5.29 -14.96
CA VAL A 232 -2.44 5.28 -15.48
C VAL A 232 -3.41 5.65 -14.36
N SER A 233 -3.27 5.02 -13.19
CA SER A 233 -4.08 5.33 -12.02
C SER A 233 -3.89 6.78 -11.54
N PHE A 234 -2.67 7.29 -11.56
CA PHE A 234 -2.38 8.68 -11.23
C PHE A 234 -2.99 9.66 -12.22
N GLY A 235 -2.93 9.39 -13.52
CA GLY A 235 -3.58 10.24 -14.53
C GLY A 235 -5.09 10.33 -14.34
N LEU A 236 -5.74 9.20 -14.05
CA LEU A 236 -7.18 9.16 -13.75
C LEU A 236 -7.51 9.94 -12.47
N PHE A 237 -6.68 9.82 -11.43
CA PHE A 237 -6.85 10.54 -10.18
C PHE A 237 -6.61 12.04 -10.29
N ALA A 238 -5.59 12.46 -11.04
CA ALA A 238 -5.30 13.87 -11.26
C ALA A 238 -6.41 14.55 -12.09
N ALA A 239 -7.09 13.81 -12.96
CA ALA A 239 -8.22 14.31 -13.75
C ALA A 239 -9.49 14.47 -12.91
N ASP A 240 -9.85 13.44 -12.11
CA ASP A 240 -10.99 13.48 -11.21
C ASP A 240 -10.74 12.60 -9.97
N PRO A 241 -10.33 13.21 -8.83
CA PRO A 241 -10.06 12.48 -7.60
C PRO A 241 -11.28 11.73 -7.03
N ALA A 242 -12.51 12.17 -7.31
CA ALA A 242 -13.73 11.52 -6.82
C ALA A 242 -14.06 10.25 -7.64
N GLN A 243 -13.60 10.20 -8.90
CA GLN A 243 -13.80 9.09 -9.83
C GLN A 243 -12.58 8.15 -9.93
N ALA A 244 -11.54 8.39 -9.14
CA ALA A 244 -10.36 7.53 -9.13
C ALA A 244 -10.23 6.76 -7.81
N THR A 245 -9.77 5.52 -7.94
CA THR A 245 -9.33 4.74 -6.77
C THR A 245 -8.06 5.36 -6.20
N THR A 246 -7.87 5.24 -4.87
CA THR A 246 -6.63 5.66 -4.20
C THR A 246 -5.40 5.00 -4.84
N ILE A 247 -4.25 5.65 -4.71
CA ILE A 247 -3.01 5.29 -5.40
C ILE A 247 -1.96 4.86 -4.38
N ALA A 248 -1.17 3.84 -4.73
CA ALA A 248 0.01 3.41 -3.99
C ALA A 248 0.99 4.57 -3.73
N LEU A 249 1.02 5.17 -2.54
CA LEU A 249 1.95 6.29 -2.30
C LEU A 249 3.41 5.85 -2.38
N THR A 250 3.68 4.56 -2.21
CA THR A 250 5.04 4.02 -2.11
C THR A 250 5.63 3.50 -3.42
N ALA A 251 4.92 3.61 -4.55
CA ALA A 251 5.39 3.10 -5.84
C ALA A 251 6.73 3.71 -6.31
N TRP A 252 7.04 4.95 -5.88
CA TRP A 252 8.32 5.60 -6.17
C TRP A 252 9.53 4.80 -5.69
N VAL A 253 9.37 3.98 -4.65
CA VAL A 253 10.43 3.11 -4.13
C VAL A 253 10.84 2.07 -5.15
N THR A 254 9.91 1.60 -5.97
CA THR A 254 10.20 0.64 -7.04
C THR A 254 11.15 1.26 -8.07
N ALA A 255 10.82 2.44 -8.59
CA ALA A 255 11.68 3.16 -9.53
C ALA A 255 13.06 3.49 -8.91
N TRP A 256 13.07 3.96 -7.65
CA TRP A 256 14.30 4.29 -6.93
C TRP A 256 15.21 3.08 -6.70
N LYS A 257 14.63 1.96 -6.27
CA LYS A 257 15.32 0.66 -6.12
C LYS A 257 15.93 0.21 -7.44
N TRP A 258 15.14 0.21 -8.52
CA TRP A 258 15.62 -0.22 -9.84
C TRP A 258 16.72 0.71 -10.37
N ALA A 259 16.62 2.02 -10.15
CA ALA A 259 17.67 2.97 -10.55
C ALA A 259 19.07 2.62 -9.98
N ALA A 260 19.09 2.00 -8.79
CA ALA A 260 20.32 1.47 -8.21
C ALA A 260 20.67 0.08 -8.73
N VAL A 261 19.71 -0.85 -8.70
CA VAL A 261 19.96 -2.29 -8.88
C VAL A 261 20.32 -2.65 -10.33
N VAL A 262 19.78 -1.96 -11.35
CA VAL A 262 20.07 -2.25 -12.77
C VAL A 262 21.54 -2.12 -13.16
N LYS A 263 22.36 -1.42 -12.35
CA LYS A 263 23.79 -1.22 -12.60
C LYS A 263 24.65 -2.42 -12.19
N PHE A 264 24.06 -3.37 -11.45
CA PHE A 264 24.76 -4.49 -10.84
C PHE A 264 24.25 -5.83 -11.36
N HIS A 265 25.11 -6.84 -11.34
CA HIS A 265 24.76 -8.24 -11.62
C HIS A 265 23.70 -8.75 -10.61
N PRO A 266 22.69 -9.53 -11.02
CA PRO A 266 22.49 -10.11 -12.36
C PRO A 266 21.82 -9.18 -13.37
N TYR A 267 21.17 -8.10 -12.94
CA TYR A 267 20.33 -7.26 -13.80
C TYR A 267 21.10 -6.52 -14.89
N ALA A 268 22.29 -6.00 -14.55
CA ALA A 268 23.16 -5.34 -15.53
C ALA A 268 23.61 -6.27 -16.66
N CYS A 269 23.63 -7.58 -16.39
CA CYS A 269 23.98 -8.61 -17.36
C CYS A 269 22.78 -8.97 -18.25
N ALA A 270 21.57 -8.89 -17.71
CA ALA A 270 20.35 -9.16 -18.46
C ALA A 270 19.99 -8.05 -19.46
N LEU A 271 20.49 -6.83 -19.26
CA LEU A 271 20.31 -5.72 -20.18
C LEU A 271 21.18 -5.88 -21.45
N PRO A 272 20.68 -5.48 -22.63
CA PRO A 272 21.46 -5.44 -23.86
C PRO A 272 22.76 -4.65 -23.68
N SER A 273 23.81 -5.01 -24.41
CA SER A 273 25.14 -4.38 -24.33
C SER A 273 25.18 -2.93 -24.83
N ASP A 274 24.07 -2.38 -25.34
CA ASP A 274 24.01 -0.99 -25.77
C ASP A 274 24.41 -0.04 -24.62
N GLY A 275 25.64 0.49 -24.75
CA GLY A 275 26.27 1.33 -23.75
C GLY A 275 25.50 2.63 -23.49
N GLY A 276 24.67 3.09 -24.45
CA GLY A 276 23.83 4.26 -24.29
C GLY A 276 22.67 4.01 -23.34
N ALA A 277 21.86 2.97 -23.62
CA ALA A 277 20.70 2.60 -22.81
C ALA A 277 21.08 2.27 -21.37
N ARG A 278 22.15 1.49 -21.15
CA ARG A 278 22.63 1.11 -19.82
C ARG A 278 23.07 2.30 -18.96
N ARG A 279 23.58 3.37 -19.57
CA ARG A 279 23.95 4.61 -18.86
C ARG A 279 22.74 5.49 -18.57
N ARG A 280 21.77 5.57 -19.48
CA ARG A 280 20.59 6.45 -19.36
C ARG A 280 19.51 5.88 -18.45
N LEU A 281 19.29 4.56 -18.47
CA LEU A 281 18.20 3.91 -17.74
C LEU A 281 18.16 4.26 -16.23
N PRO A 282 19.28 4.24 -15.49
CA PRO A 282 19.27 4.68 -14.11
C PRO A 282 18.81 6.13 -13.88
N TRP A 283 19.18 7.04 -14.78
CA TRP A 283 18.79 8.44 -14.68
C TRP A 283 17.31 8.61 -14.94
N VAL A 284 16.77 7.91 -15.94
CA VAL A 284 15.33 7.87 -16.21
C VAL A 284 14.57 7.34 -15.00
N LEU A 285 15.04 6.24 -14.40
CA LEU A 285 14.40 5.66 -13.21
C LEU A 285 14.48 6.57 -11.98
N HIS A 286 15.59 7.31 -11.77
CA HIS A 286 15.68 8.32 -10.72
C HIS A 286 14.71 9.49 -10.96
N GLY A 287 14.61 9.98 -12.20
CA GLY A 287 13.65 11.02 -12.57
C GLY A 287 12.22 10.55 -12.35
N LEU A 288 11.90 9.32 -12.75
CA LEU A 288 10.60 8.70 -12.53
C LEU A 288 10.28 8.57 -11.04
N ALA A 289 11.23 8.12 -10.22
CA ALA A 289 11.05 8.03 -8.77
C ALA A 289 10.76 9.40 -8.15
N ALA A 290 11.47 10.45 -8.55
CA ALA A 290 11.23 11.81 -8.07
C ALA A 290 9.84 12.32 -8.46
N LEU A 291 9.40 12.07 -9.70
CA LEU A 291 8.07 12.42 -10.18
C LEU A 291 6.98 11.64 -9.43
N GLN A 292 7.15 10.34 -9.21
CA GLN A 292 6.23 9.51 -8.44
C GLN A 292 6.14 9.95 -6.97
N TRP A 293 7.28 10.34 -6.37
CA TRP A 293 7.32 10.87 -5.01
C TRP A 293 6.56 12.20 -4.89
N ALA A 294 6.79 13.15 -5.82
CA ALA A 294 6.08 14.43 -5.85
C ALA A 294 4.58 14.25 -6.10
N ALA A 295 4.21 13.34 -7.00
CA ALA A 295 2.83 12.95 -7.22
C ALA A 295 2.21 12.27 -5.97
N GLY A 296 2.99 11.48 -5.22
CA GLY A 296 2.59 10.97 -3.91
C GLY A 296 2.29 12.07 -2.89
N LEU A 297 3.09 13.14 -2.84
CA LEU A 297 2.79 14.33 -2.02
C LEU A 297 1.51 15.04 -2.47
N TYR A 298 1.27 15.16 -3.77
CA TYR A 298 0.01 15.70 -4.30
C TYR A 298 -1.18 14.85 -3.83
N VAL A 299 -1.11 13.52 -3.98
CA VAL A 299 -2.16 12.61 -3.49
C VAL A 299 -2.38 12.80 -1.98
N LEU A 300 -1.32 12.85 -1.17
CA LEU A 300 -1.41 13.13 0.26
C LEU A 300 -2.10 14.48 0.55
N SER A 301 -1.84 15.51 -0.26
CA SER A 301 -2.47 16.82 -0.09
C SER A 301 -3.97 16.81 -0.40
N VAL A 302 -4.39 16.07 -1.43
CA VAL A 302 -5.81 15.90 -1.79
C VAL A 302 -6.54 15.14 -0.68
N TYR A 303 -5.92 14.08 -0.16
CA TYR A 303 -6.46 13.30 0.96
C TYR A 303 -6.17 13.93 2.33
N HIS A 304 -5.53 15.10 2.42
CA HIS A 304 -5.10 15.66 3.71
C HIS A 304 -6.26 15.77 4.70
N GLY A 305 -7.44 16.15 4.22
CA GLY A 305 -8.67 16.16 5.01
C GLY A 305 -8.97 14.80 5.65
N ASP A 306 -8.94 13.73 4.87
CA ASP A 306 -9.13 12.35 5.37
C ASP A 306 -8.02 11.94 6.34
N LEU A 307 -6.77 12.33 6.07
CA LEU A 307 -5.60 11.92 6.85
C LEU A 307 -5.50 12.60 8.22
N VAL A 308 -5.93 13.86 8.33
CA VAL A 308 -5.97 14.58 9.62
C VAL A 308 -7.28 14.36 10.36
N GLY A 309 -8.08 13.39 9.93
CA GLY A 309 -9.37 13.07 10.52
C GLY A 309 -10.33 14.27 10.43
N ARG A 310 -10.48 14.88 9.27
CA ARG A 310 -11.62 15.74 8.91
C ARG A 310 -12.53 14.95 7.97
N VAL A 311 -13.73 15.47 7.71
CA VAL A 311 -14.63 14.87 6.70
C VAL A 311 -13.92 14.87 5.35
N SER A 312 -14.00 13.78 4.60
CA SER A 312 -13.46 13.72 3.25
C SER A 312 -13.95 14.91 2.42
N SER A 313 -13.03 15.53 1.68
CA SER A 313 -13.41 16.48 0.64
C SER A 313 -14.04 15.77 -0.55
N LEU A 314 -13.83 14.46 -0.69
CA LEU A 314 -14.28 13.67 -1.82
C LEU A 314 -15.67 13.09 -1.56
N GLU A 315 -16.59 13.39 -2.45
CA GLU A 315 -17.89 12.72 -2.51
C GLU A 315 -17.68 11.26 -2.89
N SER A 316 -18.02 10.37 -1.97
CA SER A 316 -17.85 8.92 -2.14
C SER A 316 -19.09 8.29 -2.75
N TYR A 317 -20.25 8.93 -2.58
CA TYR A 317 -21.53 8.44 -3.06
C TYR A 317 -22.28 9.54 -3.82
N GLU A 318 -23.05 9.14 -4.81
CA GLU A 318 -23.97 10.00 -5.53
C GLU A 318 -25.40 9.75 -5.04
N CYS A 319 -26.11 10.82 -4.71
CA CYS A 319 -27.50 10.74 -4.25
C CYS A 319 -28.44 10.43 -5.42
N LEU A 320 -29.28 9.40 -5.28
CA LEU A 320 -30.27 9.05 -6.30
C LEU A 320 -31.63 9.67 -5.94
N ALA A 321 -31.74 10.99 -6.17
CA ALA A 321 -32.89 11.79 -5.77
C ALA A 321 -34.24 11.22 -6.23
N SER A 322 -34.29 10.71 -7.46
CA SER A 322 -35.49 10.12 -8.08
C SER A 322 -36.00 8.87 -7.34
N GLN A 323 -35.13 8.16 -6.62
CA GLN A 323 -35.47 6.95 -5.89
C GLN A 323 -35.87 7.22 -4.44
N ILE A 324 -35.67 8.44 -3.93
CA ILE A 324 -35.95 8.78 -2.53
C ILE A 324 -37.42 8.56 -2.20
N ALA A 325 -38.35 8.96 -3.08
CA ALA A 325 -39.78 8.82 -2.80
C ALA A 325 -40.17 7.37 -2.46
N GLY A 326 -39.68 6.40 -3.24
CA GLY A 326 -39.96 4.97 -3.06
C GLY A 326 -39.13 4.26 -2.00
N ALA A 327 -38.12 4.91 -1.42
CA ALA A 327 -37.23 4.29 -0.43
C ALA A 327 -37.92 4.09 0.94
N PRO A 328 -37.48 3.12 1.77
CA PRO A 328 -38.07 2.87 3.09
C PRO A 328 -37.89 4.03 4.07
N GLY A 329 -38.84 4.17 4.99
CA GLY A 329 -38.84 5.18 6.06
C GLY A 329 -39.47 6.52 5.66
N ALA A 330 -39.50 7.45 6.61
CA ALA A 330 -40.12 8.76 6.47
C ALA A 330 -39.13 9.88 6.82
N THR A 331 -39.29 11.02 6.16
CA THR A 331 -38.46 12.21 6.33
C THR A 331 -39.32 13.46 6.19
N PRO A 332 -39.10 14.51 7.00
CA PRO A 332 -39.71 15.81 6.79
C PRO A 332 -39.03 16.64 5.70
N CYS A 333 -37.86 16.22 5.20
CA CYS A 333 -37.05 16.99 4.26
C CYS A 333 -37.29 16.56 2.82
N ALA A 334 -37.25 17.51 1.89
CA ALA A 334 -37.41 17.22 0.47
C ALA A 334 -36.19 16.46 -0.10
N ALA A 335 -36.39 15.71 -1.18
CA ALA A 335 -35.32 14.94 -1.84
C ALA A 335 -34.10 15.81 -2.22
N ALA A 336 -34.34 17.02 -2.74
CA ALA A 336 -33.28 17.96 -3.08
C ALA A 336 -32.48 18.43 -1.85
N GLU A 337 -33.17 18.68 -0.72
CA GLU A 337 -32.51 19.04 0.53
C GLU A 337 -31.67 17.89 1.07
N LEU A 338 -32.19 16.66 1.01
CA LEU A 338 -31.45 15.46 1.42
C LEU A 338 -30.19 15.26 0.58
N CYS A 339 -30.27 15.40 -0.74
CA CYS A 339 -29.11 15.29 -1.61
C CYS A 339 -28.10 16.44 -1.42
N ALA A 340 -28.54 17.63 -1.00
CA ALA A 340 -27.66 18.74 -0.67
C ALA A 340 -26.86 18.53 0.63
N LYS A 341 -27.25 17.58 1.49
CA LYS A 341 -26.52 17.19 2.70
C LYS A 341 -25.31 16.30 2.37
N THR A 342 -24.32 16.90 1.72
CA THR A 342 -23.10 16.22 1.21
C THR A 342 -22.36 15.38 2.23
N ALA A 343 -22.43 15.70 3.53
CA ALA A 343 -21.83 14.89 4.59
C ALA A 343 -22.38 13.45 4.61
N LEU A 344 -23.66 13.21 4.28
CA LEU A 344 -24.24 11.86 4.19
C LEU A 344 -23.56 11.00 3.12
N PHE A 345 -22.97 11.61 2.09
CA PHE A 345 -22.43 10.91 0.92
C PHE A 345 -20.90 10.90 0.88
N ARG A 346 -20.25 11.32 1.96
CA ARG A 346 -18.80 11.30 2.10
C ARG A 346 -18.42 10.17 3.05
N ASN A 347 -17.28 9.53 2.79
CA ASN A 347 -16.72 8.63 3.77
C ASN A 347 -16.46 9.42 5.06
N GLY A 348 -17.14 9.02 6.14
CA GLY A 348 -17.10 9.72 7.42
C GLY A 348 -15.71 9.67 8.05
N ARG A 349 -15.44 10.65 8.92
CA ARG A 349 -14.20 10.87 9.70
C ARG A 349 -13.58 9.59 10.30
N ARG A 350 -14.40 8.58 10.56
CA ARG A 350 -14.04 7.31 11.21
C ARG A 350 -14.92 6.15 10.74
N PHE A 351 -15.15 6.02 9.44
CA PHE A 351 -15.55 4.71 8.92
C PHE A 351 -14.35 3.76 9.05
N VAL A 352 -14.12 3.31 10.28
CA VAL A 352 -13.26 2.19 10.61
C VAL A 352 -14.10 0.98 10.29
N TYR A 353 -13.70 0.28 9.24
CA TYR A 353 -14.28 -1.01 8.92
C TYR A 353 -13.52 -2.06 9.74
N ASP A 354 -14.13 -3.21 10.02
CA ASP A 354 -13.48 -4.27 10.80
C ASP A 354 -12.26 -4.92 10.11
N ASP A 355 -12.12 -4.71 8.79
CA ASP A 355 -10.91 -5.03 8.02
C ASP A 355 -9.80 -3.97 8.17
N ALA A 356 -10.12 -2.83 8.81
CA ALA A 356 -9.19 -1.77 9.09
C ALA A 356 -8.36 -2.08 10.34
N PHE A 357 -7.04 -1.90 10.22
CA PHE A 357 -6.12 -2.13 11.32
C PHE A 357 -6.39 -1.12 12.46
N SER A 358 -6.20 -1.52 13.72
CA SER A 358 -6.42 -0.63 14.89
C SER A 358 -5.59 0.66 14.83
N VAL A 359 -4.49 0.63 14.09
CA VAL A 359 -3.80 1.81 13.54
C VAL A 359 -4.17 1.86 12.05
N SER A 360 -5.26 2.56 11.68
CA SER A 360 -5.82 2.54 10.31
C SER A 360 -4.72 2.45 9.25
N GLY A 361 -4.79 1.46 8.36
CA GLY A 361 -3.76 1.14 7.37
C GLY A 361 -3.39 2.29 6.45
N ARG A 362 -4.25 3.31 6.36
CA ARG A 362 -3.92 4.63 5.80
C ARG A 362 -2.74 5.30 6.50
N TYR A 363 -2.70 5.31 7.84
CA TYR A 363 -1.56 5.82 8.61
C TYR A 363 -0.32 4.97 8.42
N ASN A 364 -0.46 3.65 8.28
CA ASN A 364 0.69 2.78 7.99
C ASN A 364 1.29 3.14 6.62
N LEU A 365 0.48 3.35 5.59
CA LEU A 365 0.98 3.71 4.27
C LEU A 365 1.64 5.09 4.25
N ILE A 366 1.10 6.06 4.99
CA ILE A 366 1.78 7.36 5.23
C ILE A 366 3.10 7.16 5.98
N ALA A 367 3.10 6.37 7.05
CA ALA A 367 4.29 6.11 7.85
C ALA A 367 5.37 5.47 6.97
N TYR A 368 5.02 4.47 6.16
CA TYR A 368 5.95 3.84 5.22
C TYR A 368 6.43 4.79 4.13
N PHE A 369 5.55 5.65 3.60
CA PHE A 369 5.95 6.70 2.67
C PHE A 369 7.05 7.58 3.27
N PHE A 370 6.88 8.04 4.52
CA PHE A 370 7.88 8.88 5.19
C PHE A 370 9.10 8.11 5.66
N ILE A 371 8.97 6.89 6.20
CA ILE A 371 10.09 6.03 6.59
C ILE A 371 10.98 5.79 5.38
N TRP A 372 10.41 5.38 4.24
CA TRP A 372 11.19 5.15 3.03
C TRP A 372 11.76 6.45 2.46
N THR A 373 11.05 7.58 2.56
CA THR A 373 11.59 8.90 2.19
C THR A 373 12.81 9.26 3.03
N ILE A 374 12.73 9.10 4.35
CA ILE A 374 13.86 9.34 5.27
C ILE A 374 15.03 8.45 4.89
N MET A 375 14.81 7.16 4.64
CA MET A 375 15.87 6.24 4.22
C MET A 375 16.50 6.62 2.87
N ALA A 376 15.71 7.16 1.93
CA ALA A 376 16.23 7.62 0.65
C ALA A 376 17.06 8.90 0.75
N VAL A 377 16.72 9.78 1.70
CA VAL A 377 17.41 11.05 1.92
C VAL A 377 18.62 10.91 2.85
N LEU A 378 18.63 9.88 3.70
CA LEU A 378 19.66 9.65 4.72
C LEU A 378 21.12 9.68 4.20
N PRO A 379 21.47 9.09 3.03
CA PRO A 379 22.82 9.21 2.49
C PRO A 379 23.25 10.66 2.22
N PHE A 380 22.33 11.53 1.80
CA PHE A 380 22.61 12.94 1.55
C PHE A 380 22.77 13.72 2.85
N VAL A 381 22.01 13.37 3.88
CA VAL A 381 22.15 13.94 5.23
C VAL A 381 23.53 13.62 5.80
N PHE A 382 24.00 12.37 5.68
CA PHE A 382 25.35 12.01 6.10
C PHE A 382 26.45 12.69 5.28
N LEU A 383 26.23 12.90 3.98
CA LEU A 383 27.16 13.70 3.16
C LEU A 383 27.24 15.15 3.64
N PHE A 384 26.10 15.75 3.96
CA PHE A 384 26.05 17.11 4.50
C PHE A 384 26.80 17.20 5.83
N PHE A 385 26.58 16.27 6.76
CA PHE A 385 27.32 16.23 8.02
C PHE A 385 28.82 16.01 7.82
N ALA A 386 29.23 15.13 6.91
CA ALA A 386 30.64 14.94 6.58
C ALA A 386 31.28 16.21 6.00
N TRP A 387 30.54 16.96 5.18
CA TRP A 387 30.98 18.25 4.65
C TRP A 387 31.09 19.31 5.75
N CYS A 388 30.08 19.46 6.61
CA CYS A 388 30.11 20.39 7.75
C CYS A 388 31.27 20.10 8.69
N ASP A 389 31.51 18.83 9.03
CA ASP A 389 32.61 18.44 9.90
C ASP A 389 33.98 18.77 9.27
N SER A 390 34.16 18.52 7.97
CA SER A 390 35.38 18.94 7.26
C SER A 390 35.54 20.47 7.22
N ALA A 391 34.45 21.22 7.08
CA ALA A 391 34.48 22.68 7.10
C ALA A 391 34.82 23.22 8.49
N MET A 392 34.25 22.65 9.56
CA MET A 392 34.52 23.04 10.95
C MET A 392 35.97 22.74 11.36
N MET A 393 36.50 21.59 10.95
CA MET A 393 37.88 21.18 11.24
C MET A 393 38.93 21.89 10.36
N ARG A 394 38.49 22.77 9.44
CA ARG A 394 39.34 23.43 8.43
C ARG A 394 40.22 22.44 7.65
N ASN A 395 39.68 21.26 7.37
CA ASN A 395 40.39 20.23 6.63
C ASN A 395 40.73 20.73 5.22
N SER A 396 41.83 20.22 4.67
CA SER A 396 42.18 20.52 3.29
C SER A 396 41.07 20.07 2.32
N ALA A 397 40.90 20.76 1.18
CA ALA A 397 39.90 20.39 0.18
C ALA A 397 40.03 18.93 -0.30
N LYS A 398 41.26 18.39 -0.30
CA LYS A 398 41.54 16.99 -0.63
C LYS A 398 40.97 16.04 0.43
N GLU A 399 41.22 16.32 1.70
CA GLU A 399 40.73 15.51 2.82
C GLU A 399 39.20 15.56 2.93
N ALA A 400 38.60 16.74 2.72
CA ALA A 400 37.15 16.87 2.64
C ALA A 400 36.55 16.02 1.51
N ARG A 401 37.18 16.05 0.32
CA ARG A 401 36.76 15.23 -0.83
C ARG A 401 36.91 13.74 -0.57
N ASP A 402 38.01 13.31 0.05
CA ASP A 402 38.26 11.92 0.39
C ASP A 402 37.26 11.41 1.44
N LYS A 403 36.97 12.24 2.45
CA LYS A 403 35.94 11.96 3.46
C LYS A 403 34.55 11.87 2.83
N MET A 404 34.14 12.84 2.02
CA MET A 404 32.85 12.80 1.31
C MET A 404 32.75 11.59 0.37
N SER A 405 33.82 11.26 -0.35
CA SER A 405 33.90 10.08 -1.23
C SER A 405 33.79 8.78 -0.45
N TRP A 406 34.44 8.70 0.72
CA TRP A 406 34.31 7.57 1.63
C TRP A 406 32.88 7.45 2.19
N THR A 407 32.33 8.54 2.72
CA THR A 407 30.95 8.61 3.23
C THR A 407 29.95 8.20 2.15
N TRP A 408 30.09 8.72 0.94
CA TRP A 408 29.27 8.31 -0.20
C TRP A 408 29.41 6.81 -0.47
N ARG A 409 30.62 6.26 -0.51
CA ARG A 409 30.81 4.82 -0.76
C ARG A 409 30.20 3.94 0.35
N VAL A 410 30.19 4.40 1.60
CA VAL A 410 29.62 3.66 2.75
C VAL A 410 28.09 3.73 2.73
N PHE A 411 27.53 4.92 2.59
CA PHE A 411 26.07 5.13 2.67
C PHE A 411 25.35 4.96 1.34
N ASN A 412 26.05 4.96 0.20
CA ASN A 412 25.50 4.66 -1.11
C ASN A 412 25.80 3.21 -1.55
N LYS A 413 26.05 2.29 -0.60
CA LYS A 413 26.09 0.82 -0.89
C LYS A 413 24.78 0.31 -1.50
N GLY A 414 23.73 1.11 -1.41
CA GLY A 414 22.62 1.14 -2.35
C GLY A 414 21.28 1.28 -1.64
N PRO A 415 20.32 2.01 -2.22
CA PRO A 415 18.92 2.09 -1.79
C PRO A 415 18.32 0.78 -1.29
N HIS A 416 18.61 -0.30 -2.01
CA HIS A 416 18.10 -1.64 -1.75
C HIS A 416 18.51 -2.20 -0.38
N LEU A 417 19.70 -1.88 0.14
CA LEU A 417 20.14 -2.34 1.45
C LEU A 417 19.35 -1.67 2.58
N PHE A 418 19.19 -0.34 2.50
CA PHE A 418 18.37 0.42 3.47
C PHE A 418 16.90 0.00 3.39
N LEU A 419 16.40 -0.21 2.18
CA LEU A 419 15.07 -0.77 1.96
C LEU A 419 14.94 -2.15 2.59
N ALA A 420 15.89 -3.06 2.40
CA ALA A 420 15.86 -4.40 2.99
C ALA A 420 15.86 -4.36 4.53
N VAL A 421 16.67 -3.49 5.15
CA VAL A 421 16.63 -3.30 6.61
C VAL A 421 15.28 -2.76 7.06
N SER A 422 14.76 -1.73 6.39
CA SER A 422 13.43 -1.20 6.70
C SER A 422 12.33 -2.24 6.46
N SER A 423 12.50 -3.13 5.48
CA SER A 423 11.56 -4.19 5.12
C SER A 423 11.42 -5.23 6.23
N ILE A 424 12.48 -5.51 7.00
CA ILE A 424 12.39 -6.40 8.16
C ILE A 424 11.50 -5.79 9.24
N ILE A 425 11.64 -4.48 9.49
CA ILE A 425 10.80 -3.74 10.44
C ILE A 425 9.35 -3.73 9.93
N VAL A 426 9.15 -3.42 8.65
CA VAL A 426 7.85 -3.43 7.98
C VAL A 426 7.17 -4.79 8.11
N LEU A 427 7.89 -5.90 7.92
CA LEU A 427 7.35 -7.25 8.05
C LEU A 427 6.94 -7.58 9.49
N ALA A 428 7.70 -7.10 10.48
CA ALA A 428 7.33 -7.26 11.88
C ALA A 428 6.01 -6.55 12.20
N PHE A 429 5.84 -5.28 11.78
CA PHE A 429 4.57 -4.57 11.94
C PHE A 429 3.44 -5.16 11.08
N GLY A 430 3.77 -5.58 9.86
CA GLY A 430 2.85 -6.19 8.91
C GLY A 430 2.30 -7.53 9.38
N SER A 431 3.02 -8.26 10.23
CA SER A 431 2.51 -9.49 10.87
C SER A 431 1.31 -9.22 11.77
N GLY A 432 1.29 -8.05 12.44
CA GLY A 432 0.16 -7.61 13.24
C GLY A 432 -1.11 -7.54 12.41
N TYR A 433 -1.03 -7.07 11.16
CA TYR A 433 -2.17 -7.00 10.26
C TYR A 433 -2.75 -8.38 9.94
N ALA A 434 -1.90 -9.36 9.61
CA ALA A 434 -2.36 -10.72 9.35
C ALA A 434 -3.05 -11.34 10.58
N VAL A 435 -2.51 -11.09 11.79
CA VAL A 435 -3.14 -11.54 13.04
C VAL A 435 -4.48 -10.84 13.28
N GLN A 436 -4.54 -9.52 13.06
CA GLN A 436 -5.77 -8.74 13.21
C GLN A 436 -6.84 -9.23 12.24
N LEU A 437 -6.49 -9.45 10.97
CA LEU A 437 -7.39 -9.97 9.94
C LEU A 437 -7.98 -11.33 10.34
N ILE A 438 -7.18 -12.22 10.94
CA ILE A 438 -7.66 -13.50 11.46
C ILE A 438 -8.61 -13.29 12.65
N ARG A 439 -8.28 -12.37 13.56
CA ARG A 439 -9.08 -12.10 14.76
C ARG A 439 -10.43 -11.44 14.46
N THR A 440 -10.44 -10.46 13.57
CA THR A 440 -11.66 -9.75 13.14
C THR A 440 -12.37 -10.47 12.02
N TRP A 441 -11.89 -11.63 11.60
CA TRP A 441 -12.48 -12.39 10.50
C TRP A 441 -13.97 -12.66 10.71
N ASP A 442 -14.33 -13.17 11.88
CA ASP A 442 -15.70 -13.56 12.17
C ASP A 442 -16.62 -12.35 12.37
N SER A 443 -16.10 -11.20 12.81
CA SER A 443 -16.87 -9.95 12.90
C SER A 443 -17.05 -9.31 11.52
N ALA A 444 -15.99 -9.23 10.72
CA ALA A 444 -16.04 -8.77 9.34
C ALA A 444 -16.98 -9.64 8.49
N ARG A 445 -17.03 -10.95 8.74
CA ARG A 445 -17.96 -11.88 8.08
C ARG A 445 -19.42 -11.47 8.23
N ASN A 446 -19.78 -10.80 9.32
CA ASN A 446 -21.14 -10.33 9.54
C ASN A 446 -21.50 -9.12 8.67
N ARG A 447 -20.62 -8.56 7.83
CA ARG A 447 -20.99 -7.44 6.91
C ARG A 447 -21.64 -6.25 7.64
N GLU A 448 -21.31 -6.07 8.91
CA GLU A 448 -21.74 -4.96 9.74
C GLU A 448 -20.93 -3.75 9.28
N GLY A 449 -21.63 -2.73 8.80
CA GLY A 449 -21.04 -1.56 8.17
C GLY A 449 -21.29 -0.31 9.00
N PRO A 450 -20.46 0.73 8.85
CA PRO A 450 -20.81 2.02 9.41
C PRO A 450 -22.03 2.59 8.70
N PHE A 451 -22.72 3.57 9.29
CA PHE A 451 -23.71 4.39 8.58
C PHE A 451 -23.74 5.81 9.12
N MET A 452 -24.22 6.75 8.31
CA MET A 452 -24.38 8.15 8.71
C MET A 452 -25.85 8.53 8.76
N PHE A 453 -26.22 9.45 9.64
CA PHE A 453 -27.57 9.95 9.75
C PHE A 453 -27.63 11.45 10.01
N HIS A 454 -28.79 12.04 9.70
CA HIS A 454 -29.13 13.42 10.02
C HIS A 454 -30.43 13.43 10.84
N VAL A 455 -30.33 13.83 12.11
CA VAL A 455 -31.43 13.81 13.09
C VAL A 455 -32.59 14.68 12.63
N GLY A 456 -32.33 15.93 12.23
CA GLY A 456 -33.41 16.87 11.87
C GLY A 456 -34.22 16.47 10.64
N CYS A 457 -33.67 15.59 9.78
CA CYS A 457 -34.35 15.12 8.59
C CYS A 457 -34.77 13.66 8.69
N ASN A 458 -34.60 13.01 9.84
CA ASN A 458 -34.83 11.58 10.00
C ASN A 458 -34.27 10.77 8.82
N ALA A 459 -33.05 11.07 8.38
CA ALA A 459 -32.48 10.49 7.18
C ALA A 459 -31.20 9.75 7.49
N LEU A 460 -30.95 8.65 6.79
CA LEU A 460 -29.76 7.83 6.97
C LEU A 460 -29.18 7.38 5.63
N HIS A 461 -27.86 7.26 5.59
CA HIS A 461 -27.10 6.76 4.46
C HIS A 461 -26.29 5.54 4.89
N VAL A 462 -26.41 4.46 4.12
CA VAL A 462 -25.63 3.24 4.28
C VAL A 462 -24.53 3.24 3.21
N PRO A 463 -23.23 3.24 3.59
CA PRO A 463 -22.09 3.05 2.70
C PRO A 463 -21.91 1.57 2.29
N LEU A 464 -20.92 1.30 1.45
CA LEU A 464 -20.49 -0.06 1.10
C LEU A 464 -20.06 -0.84 2.36
N SER A 465 -20.13 -2.16 2.30
CA SER A 465 -19.73 -3.06 3.38
C SER A 465 -18.21 -3.06 3.62
N PRO A 466 -17.73 -3.66 4.72
CA PRO A 466 -16.30 -3.95 4.90
C PRO A 466 -15.67 -4.69 3.72
N TRP A 467 -16.45 -5.44 2.94
CA TRP A 467 -15.99 -6.21 1.79
C TRP A 467 -16.13 -5.51 0.43
N ARG A 468 -16.31 -4.19 0.42
CA ARG A 468 -16.53 -3.37 -0.77
C ARG A 468 -15.60 -3.65 -1.96
N ASP A 469 -14.36 -4.03 -1.69
CA ASP A 469 -13.35 -4.32 -2.71
C ASP A 469 -13.52 -5.71 -3.35
N TYR A 470 -14.22 -6.63 -2.69
CA TYR A 470 -14.33 -8.05 -3.07
C TYR A 470 -15.74 -8.45 -3.52
N PHE A 471 -16.77 -8.00 -2.81
CA PHE A 471 -18.13 -8.55 -2.96
C PHE A 471 -19.20 -7.53 -3.37
N ASP A 472 -19.03 -6.25 -3.06
CA ASP A 472 -20.15 -5.31 -3.23
C ASP A 472 -20.35 -4.82 -4.67
N LEU A 473 -19.29 -4.79 -5.47
CA LEU A 473 -19.33 -4.20 -6.79
C LEU A 473 -19.03 -5.24 -7.88
N GLY A 474 -20.07 -5.67 -8.58
CA GLY A 474 -20.07 -6.75 -9.58
C GLY A 474 -19.74 -6.33 -11.01
N ALA A 475 -19.53 -5.04 -11.29
CA ALA A 475 -19.27 -4.55 -12.67
C ALA A 475 -17.88 -4.90 -13.24
N TYR A 476 -16.94 -5.36 -12.39
CA TYR A 476 -15.64 -5.84 -12.85
C TYR A 476 -15.44 -7.28 -12.41
N ASN A 477 -14.99 -8.13 -13.33
CA ASN A 477 -14.67 -9.53 -13.06
C ASN A 477 -13.82 -9.60 -11.78
N ARG A 478 -14.24 -10.37 -10.76
CA ARG A 478 -13.58 -10.41 -9.43
C ARG A 478 -12.05 -10.62 -9.55
N ALA A 479 -11.62 -11.38 -10.56
CA ALA A 479 -10.23 -11.56 -10.94
C ALA A 479 -9.49 -10.27 -11.34
N TYR A 480 -10.14 -9.36 -12.08
CA TYR A 480 -9.58 -8.05 -12.43
C TYR A 480 -9.37 -7.17 -11.21
N ARG A 481 -10.23 -7.26 -10.18
CA ARG A 481 -10.06 -6.51 -8.92
C ARG A 481 -8.96 -7.08 -8.05
N ILE A 482 -8.85 -8.41 -7.97
CA ILE A 482 -7.72 -9.07 -7.29
C ILE A 482 -6.41 -8.72 -8.02
N ALA A 483 -6.39 -8.78 -9.35
CA ALA A 483 -5.25 -8.35 -10.14
C ALA A 483 -4.97 -6.85 -9.93
N LYS A 484 -5.98 -5.98 -9.91
CA LYS A 484 -5.83 -4.56 -9.60
C LYS A 484 -5.31 -4.35 -8.19
N MET A 485 -5.72 -5.13 -7.20
CA MET A 485 -5.13 -5.07 -5.85
C MET A 485 -3.68 -5.54 -5.83
N VAL A 486 -3.31 -6.56 -6.61
CA VAL A 486 -1.93 -7.05 -6.64
C VAL A 486 -1.02 -6.12 -7.44
N PHE A 487 -1.51 -5.48 -8.51
CA PHE A 487 -0.70 -4.70 -9.45
C PHE A 487 -0.91 -3.19 -9.35
N ASN A 488 -1.95 -2.70 -8.66
CA ASN A 488 -2.24 -1.26 -8.49
C ASN A 488 -2.17 -0.79 -7.03
N ALA A 489 -1.90 -1.70 -6.09
CA ALA A 489 -1.80 -1.33 -4.69
C ALA A 489 -0.48 -0.66 -4.36
#